data_AF-A0AAW8TSQ4-F1
#
_entry.id   AF-A0AAW8TSQ4-F1
#
_cell.length_a   1.000
_cell.length_b   1.000
_cell.length_c   1.000
_cell.angle_alpha   90.00
_cell.angle_beta   90.00
_cell.angle_gamma   90.00
#
_symmetry.space_group_name_H-M   'P 1'
#
loop_
_entity.id
_entity.type
_entity.pdbx_description
1 polymer ?
#
loop_
_entity_poly.entity_id
_entity_poly.type
_entity_poly.pdbx_seq_one_letter_code
_entity_poly.pdbx_strand_id
1 'polypeptide(L)'
;MKWIAFNEVISAFIGVILGAVIVLITNSLRVRYDEARQVKMRILEHKVKEIELLVLLNKKICELLEKRVMMMDKYVSFDAFDDCYITIDDYVYLQSFASSNSFYLPNHILDEFFQKIATRKVVLTPEETVQFGAYAYKGGRVVLEQFSDELTELIYERKIQMKQLTDKPLAYFSKTL
;
A
#
# COMPACT_ATOMS: atom_id res chain seq x y z
N MET A 1 25.28 60.31 -37.60
CA MET A 1 23.92 59.73 -37.41
C MET A 1 23.85 58.22 -37.67
N LYS A 2 24.40 57.69 -38.78
CA LYS A 2 24.35 56.23 -39.10
C LYS A 2 25.03 55.29 -38.07
N TRP A 3 26.12 55.72 -37.43
CA TRP A 3 26.82 54.91 -36.42
C TRP A 3 26.05 54.73 -35.10
N ILE A 4 25.24 55.72 -34.71
CA ILE A 4 24.44 55.68 -33.47
C ILE A 4 23.30 54.68 -33.64
N ALA A 5 22.62 54.71 -34.79
CA ALA A 5 21.57 53.76 -35.13
C ALA A 5 22.07 52.30 -35.20
N PHE A 6 23.31 52.07 -35.64
CA PHE A 6 23.87 50.71 -35.69
C PHE A 6 24.12 50.12 -34.30
N ASN A 7 24.60 50.94 -33.34
CA ASN A 7 24.82 50.50 -31.97
C ASN A 7 23.51 50.21 -31.23
N GLU A 8 22.43 50.97 -31.52
CA GLU A 8 21.09 50.70 -30.98
C GLU A 8 20.50 49.38 -31.47
N VAL A 9 20.75 49.02 -32.74
CA VAL A 9 20.32 47.74 -33.29
C VAL A 9 21.07 46.57 -32.65
N ILE A 10 22.39 46.72 -32.40
CA ILE A 10 23.19 45.69 -31.73
C ILE A 10 22.73 45.49 -30.28
N SER A 11 22.48 46.57 -29.53
CA SER A 11 22.03 46.47 -28.15
C SER A 11 20.64 45.82 -28.02
N ALA A 12 19.72 46.14 -28.94
CA ALA A 12 18.42 45.48 -29.03
C ALA A 12 18.57 43.98 -29.33
N PHE A 13 19.46 43.60 -30.25
CA PHE A 13 19.69 42.21 -30.60
C PHE A 13 20.31 41.39 -29.45
N ILE A 14 21.26 41.98 -28.72
CA ILE A 14 21.84 41.38 -27.51
C ILE A 14 20.76 41.18 -26.45
N GLY A 15 19.86 42.14 -26.26
CA GLY A 15 18.73 42.02 -25.34
C GLY A 15 17.81 40.84 -25.65
N VAL A 16 17.49 40.63 -26.93
CA VAL A 16 16.67 39.48 -27.39
C VAL A 16 17.39 38.16 -27.14
N ILE A 17 18.69 38.07 -27.43
CA ILE A 17 19.48 36.86 -27.19
C ILE A 17 19.53 36.54 -25.69
N LEU A 18 19.80 37.53 -24.84
CA LEU A 18 19.82 37.35 -23.39
C LEU A 18 18.46 36.91 -22.85
N GLY A 19 17.37 37.53 -23.32
CA GLY A 19 16.01 37.12 -22.98
C GLY A 19 15.73 35.67 -23.38
N ALA A 20 16.12 35.26 -24.59
CA ALA A 20 15.94 33.90 -25.07
C ALA A 20 16.72 32.88 -24.22
N VAL A 21 17.97 33.19 -23.85
CA VAL A 21 18.79 32.32 -22.98
C VAL A 21 18.15 32.15 -21.59
N ILE A 22 17.66 33.23 -20.98
CA ILE A 22 16.98 33.17 -19.69
C ILE A 22 15.73 32.27 -19.78
N VAL A 23 14.89 32.47 -20.80
CA VAL A 23 13.67 31.66 -21.00
C VAL A 23 14.02 30.18 -21.17
N LEU A 24 15.04 29.84 -21.95
CA LEU A 24 15.49 28.46 -22.13
C LEU A 24 15.95 27.81 -20.83
N ILE A 25 16.76 28.53 -20.03
CA ILE A 25 17.25 28.03 -18.73
C ILE A 25 16.08 27.87 -17.75
N THR A 26 15.22 28.88 -17.62
CA THR A 26 14.06 28.83 -16.72
C THR A 26 13.12 27.69 -17.09
N ASN A 27 12.84 27.49 -18.38
CA ASN A 27 11.96 26.42 -18.83
C ASN A 27 12.56 25.03 -18.57
N SER A 28 13.87 24.85 -18.84
CA SER A 28 14.58 23.59 -18.54
C SER A 28 14.54 23.24 -17.05
N LEU A 29 14.79 24.23 -16.17
CA LEU A 29 14.71 24.03 -14.72
C LEU A 29 13.28 23.69 -14.26
N ARG A 30 12.27 24.35 -14.84
CA ARG A 30 10.86 24.08 -14.54
C ARG A 30 10.47 22.65 -14.93
N VAL A 31 10.81 22.22 -16.15
CA VAL A 31 10.51 20.86 -16.63
C VAL A 31 11.12 19.81 -15.71
N ARG A 32 12.40 19.97 -15.34
CA ARG A 32 13.08 19.05 -14.40
C ARG A 32 12.41 19.02 -13.03
N TYR A 33 11.98 20.17 -12.52
CA TYR A 33 11.25 20.24 -11.25
C TYR A 33 9.89 19.55 -11.33
N ASP A 34 9.14 19.79 -12.40
CA ASP A 34 7.83 19.20 -12.62
C ASP A 34 7.93 17.67 -12.78
N GLU A 35 8.93 17.16 -13.50
CA GLU A 35 9.23 15.73 -13.60
C GLU A 35 9.57 15.11 -12.23
N ALA A 36 10.46 15.74 -11.47
CA ALA A 36 10.84 15.28 -10.14
C ALA A 36 9.63 15.25 -9.19
N ARG A 37 8.77 16.27 -9.28
CA ARG A 37 7.51 16.33 -8.53
C ARG A 37 6.58 15.19 -8.91
N GLN A 38 6.39 14.92 -10.21
CA GLN A 38 5.53 13.82 -10.67
C GLN A 38 6.05 12.45 -10.25
N VAL A 39 7.37 12.23 -10.31
CA VAL A 39 7.97 10.99 -9.82
C VAL A 39 7.74 10.84 -8.32
N LYS A 40 7.99 11.89 -7.53
CA LYS A 40 7.73 11.88 -6.08
C LYS A 40 6.26 11.59 -5.78
N MET A 41 5.33 12.22 -6.50
CA MET A 41 3.89 12.03 -6.31
C MET A 41 3.48 10.58 -6.57
N ARG A 42 3.93 9.99 -7.69
CA ARG A 42 3.66 8.58 -8.00
C ARG A 42 4.19 7.63 -6.93
N ILE A 43 5.42 7.86 -6.45
CA ILE A 43 5.98 7.05 -5.36
C ILE A 43 5.12 7.14 -4.10
N LEU A 44 4.65 8.33 -3.76
CA LEU A 44 3.75 8.52 -2.61
C LEU A 44 2.40 7.83 -2.83
N GLU A 45 1.80 7.94 -4.01
CA GLU A 45 0.55 7.24 -4.36
C GLU A 45 0.68 5.72 -4.21
N HIS A 46 1.77 5.13 -4.72
CA HIS A 46 2.04 3.70 -4.54
C HIS A 46 2.18 3.31 -3.06
N LYS A 47 2.82 4.15 -2.25
CA LYS A 47 3.00 3.91 -0.81
C LYS A 47 1.70 4.05 -0.03
N VAL A 48 0.85 5.02 -0.38
CA VAL A 48 -0.48 5.17 0.20
C VAL A 48 -1.32 3.95 -0.11
N LYS A 49 -1.33 3.50 -1.37
CA LYS A 49 -2.07 2.31 -1.78
C LYS A 49 -1.60 1.04 -1.08
N GLU A 50 -0.29 0.88 -0.87
CA GLU A 50 0.26 -0.21 -0.06
C GLU A 50 -0.30 -0.19 1.38
N ILE A 51 -0.30 0.97 2.03
CA ILE A 51 -0.85 1.13 3.39
C ILE A 51 -2.36 0.85 3.42
N GLU A 52 -3.12 1.38 2.46
CA GLU A 52 -4.58 1.18 2.37
C GLU A 52 -4.95 -0.30 2.24
N LEU A 53 -4.22 -1.03 1.39
CA LEU A 53 -4.46 -2.47 1.18
C LEU A 53 -4.11 -3.29 2.41
N LEU A 54 -3.01 -2.96 3.11
CA LEU A 54 -2.67 -3.59 4.38
C LEU A 54 -3.72 -3.30 5.46
N VAL A 55 -4.22 -2.07 5.56
CA VAL A 55 -5.29 -1.70 6.50
C VAL A 55 -6.58 -2.45 6.19
N LEU A 56 -6.96 -2.54 4.92
CA LEU A 56 -8.18 -3.23 4.48
C LEU A 56 -8.09 -4.74 4.76
N LEU A 57 -6.93 -5.35 4.51
CA LEU A 57 -6.66 -6.73 4.87
C LEU A 57 -6.76 -6.93 6.39
N ASN A 58 -6.09 -6.09 7.17
CA ASN A 58 -6.10 -6.21 8.62
C ASN A 58 -7.51 -6.06 9.20
N LYS A 59 -8.30 -5.10 8.67
CA LYS A 59 -9.71 -4.95 9.04
C LYS A 59 -10.48 -6.24 8.80
N LYS A 60 -10.27 -6.92 7.67
CA LYS A 60 -10.94 -8.19 7.38
C LYS A 60 -10.54 -9.29 8.38
N ILE A 61 -9.28 -9.33 8.79
CA ILE A 61 -8.79 -10.29 9.80
C ILE A 61 -9.43 -10.01 11.16
N CYS A 62 -9.50 -8.74 11.58
CA CYS A 62 -10.20 -8.36 12.81
C CYS A 62 -11.69 -8.73 12.76
N GLU A 63 -12.37 -8.51 11.63
CA GLU A 63 -13.76 -8.94 11.45
C GLU A 63 -13.93 -10.46 11.67
N LEU A 64 -12.98 -11.28 11.21
CA LEU A 64 -13.00 -12.73 11.44
C LEU A 64 -12.79 -13.10 12.91
N LEU A 65 -11.89 -12.39 13.61
CA LEU A 65 -11.69 -12.55 15.04
C LEU A 65 -12.95 -12.19 15.85
N GLU A 66 -13.65 -11.11 15.46
CA GLU A 66 -14.85 -10.62 16.12
C GLU A 66 -16.10 -11.50 15.89
N LYS A 67 -16.25 -12.13 14.71
CA LYS A 67 -17.41 -12.98 14.37
C LYS A 67 -17.69 -14.08 15.39
N ARG A 68 -16.66 -14.61 16.06
CA ARG A 68 -16.84 -15.64 17.11
C ARG A 68 -17.50 -15.07 18.36
N VAL A 69 -17.14 -13.86 18.77
CA VAL A 69 -17.70 -13.21 19.98
C VAL A 69 -19.21 -13.08 19.85
N MET A 70 -19.71 -12.80 18.64
CA MET A 70 -21.14 -12.60 18.38
C MET A 70 -21.93 -13.91 18.23
N MET A 71 -21.28 -15.02 17.86
CA MET A 71 -21.95 -16.30 17.57
C MET A 71 -21.85 -17.31 18.74
N MET A 72 -21.39 -16.86 19.91
CA MET A 72 -21.07 -17.66 21.11
C MET A 72 -22.24 -18.55 21.60
N ASP A 73 -23.50 -18.13 21.45
CA ASP A 73 -24.69 -18.93 21.83
C ASP A 73 -24.98 -20.14 20.91
N LYS A 74 -24.42 -20.18 19.69
CA LYS A 74 -24.47 -21.36 18.81
C LYS A 74 -23.23 -22.25 18.95
N TYR A 75 -22.26 -21.87 19.79
CA TYR A 75 -20.98 -22.57 19.99
C TYR A 75 -20.94 -23.26 21.35
N VAL A 76 -21.81 -24.24 21.57
CA VAL A 76 -21.75 -25.09 22.77
C VAL A 76 -21.20 -26.48 22.41
N SER A 77 -19.88 -26.55 22.31
CA SER A 77 -19.08 -27.64 22.88
C SER A 77 -17.64 -27.15 22.94
N PHE A 78 -17.28 -26.61 24.10
CA PHE A 78 -15.93 -26.16 24.42
C PHE A 78 -14.94 -27.31 24.23
N ASP A 79 -13.96 -27.14 23.32
CA ASP A 79 -12.69 -27.88 23.45
C ASP A 79 -11.43 -27.05 23.08
N ALA A 80 -11.54 -25.79 22.63
CA ALA A 80 -10.42 -24.85 22.66
C ALA A 80 -10.86 -23.37 22.52
N PHE A 81 -10.39 -22.51 23.43
CA PHE A 81 -10.46 -21.05 23.28
C PHE A 81 -9.69 -20.52 22.05
N ASP A 82 -8.89 -21.36 21.40
CA ASP A 82 -7.98 -20.98 20.32
C ASP A 82 -8.51 -21.29 18.91
N ASP A 83 -9.70 -21.86 18.79
CA ASP A 83 -10.28 -22.22 17.50
C ASP A 83 -11.02 -21.04 16.85
N CYS A 84 -10.96 -20.96 15.52
CA CYS A 84 -11.70 -19.96 14.75
C CYS A 84 -12.51 -20.62 13.63
N TYR A 85 -13.60 -19.94 13.24
CA TYR A 85 -14.42 -20.32 12.09
C TYR A 85 -14.20 -19.27 11.00
N ILE A 86 -13.82 -19.73 9.81
CA ILE A 86 -13.72 -18.87 8.63
C ILE A 86 -14.73 -19.41 7.63
N THR A 87 -15.66 -18.56 7.19
CA THR A 87 -16.64 -18.96 6.18
C THR A 87 -15.92 -19.26 4.87
N ILE A 88 -16.56 -20.07 4.02
CA ILE A 88 -16.00 -20.37 2.70
C ILE A 88 -15.79 -19.07 1.91
N ASP A 89 -16.78 -18.18 1.96
CA ASP A 89 -16.73 -16.88 1.28
C ASP A 89 -15.61 -15.99 1.80
N ASP A 90 -15.40 -15.93 3.13
CA ASP A 90 -14.33 -15.13 3.70
C ASP A 90 -12.94 -15.67 3.32
N TYR A 91 -12.78 -17.00 3.29
CA TYR A 91 -11.53 -17.62 2.89
C TYR A 91 -11.22 -17.37 1.41
N VAL A 92 -12.22 -17.53 0.54
CA VAL A 92 -12.10 -17.22 -0.90
C VAL A 92 -11.85 -15.73 -1.13
N TYR A 93 -12.51 -14.86 -0.35
CA TYR A 93 -12.27 -13.42 -0.39
C TYR A 93 -10.81 -13.11 -0.05
N LEU A 94 -10.26 -13.67 1.04
CA LEU A 94 -8.87 -13.44 1.44
C LEU A 94 -7.89 -13.88 0.35
N GLN A 95 -8.07 -15.05 -0.25
CA GLN A 95 -7.22 -15.53 -1.35
C GLN A 95 -7.31 -14.62 -2.58
N SER A 96 -8.53 -14.25 -2.97
CA SER A 96 -8.77 -13.39 -4.13
C SER A 96 -8.19 -11.98 -3.91
N PHE A 97 -8.34 -11.45 -2.70
CA PHE A 97 -7.78 -10.18 -2.28
C PHE A 97 -6.25 -10.20 -2.32
N ALA A 98 -5.63 -11.24 -1.76
CA ALA A 98 -4.18 -11.43 -1.78
C ALA A 98 -3.64 -11.51 -3.21
N SER A 99 -4.26 -12.33 -4.06
CA SER A 99 -3.84 -12.52 -5.45
C SER A 99 -3.96 -11.24 -6.28
N SER A 100 -5.12 -10.57 -6.22
CA SER A 100 -5.40 -9.35 -6.99
C SER A 100 -4.51 -8.17 -6.59
N ASN A 101 -4.01 -8.19 -5.35
CA ASN A 101 -3.20 -7.11 -4.78
C ASN A 101 -1.75 -7.55 -4.49
N SER A 102 -1.29 -8.65 -5.08
CA SER A 102 0.05 -9.25 -4.90
C SER A 102 1.23 -8.32 -5.17
N PHE A 103 1.03 -7.27 -5.96
CA PHE A 103 2.06 -6.24 -6.19
C PHE A 103 2.30 -5.34 -4.97
N TYR A 104 1.27 -5.10 -4.15
CA TYR A 104 1.32 -4.16 -3.03
C TYR A 104 1.36 -4.85 -1.67
N LEU A 105 1.04 -6.15 -1.61
CA LEU A 105 1.02 -6.91 -0.37
C LEU A 105 2.30 -7.75 -0.20
N PRO A 106 2.70 -8.00 1.06
CA PRO A 106 3.87 -8.83 1.36
C PRO A 106 3.55 -10.31 1.14
N ASN A 107 3.86 -10.81 -0.07
CA ASN A 107 3.51 -12.18 -0.47
C ASN A 107 4.06 -13.25 0.49
N HIS A 108 5.27 -13.10 1.02
CA HIS A 108 5.85 -14.05 1.97
C HIS A 108 5.01 -14.24 3.24
N ILE A 109 4.53 -13.15 3.84
CA ILE A 109 3.68 -13.18 5.05
C ILE A 109 2.30 -13.76 4.72
N LEU A 110 1.76 -13.44 3.54
CA LEU A 110 0.50 -14.02 3.07
C LEU A 110 0.59 -15.53 2.85
N ASP A 111 1.65 -15.99 2.20
CA ASP A 111 1.88 -17.40 1.90
C ASP A 111 2.05 -18.20 3.20
N GLU A 112 2.83 -17.68 4.15
CA GLU A 112 3.00 -18.27 5.46
C GLU A 112 1.68 -18.33 6.24
N PHE A 113 0.89 -17.27 6.22
CA PHE A 113 -0.44 -17.24 6.81
C PHE A 113 -1.36 -18.32 6.22
N PHE A 114 -1.47 -18.39 4.89
CA PHE A 114 -2.34 -19.38 4.23
C PHE A 114 -1.86 -20.82 4.48
N GLN A 115 -0.56 -21.05 4.56
CA GLN A 115 -0.01 -22.36 4.92
C GLN A 115 -0.33 -22.73 6.38
N LYS A 116 -0.15 -21.79 7.32
CA LYS A 116 -0.47 -22.00 8.75
C LYS A 116 -1.96 -22.26 8.94
N ILE A 117 -2.85 -21.55 8.26
CA ILE A 117 -4.28 -21.76 8.42
C ILE A 117 -4.75 -23.05 7.74
N ALA A 118 -4.22 -23.39 6.56
CA ALA A 118 -4.63 -24.59 5.83
C ALA A 118 -4.31 -25.89 6.60
N THR A 119 -3.16 -25.94 7.29
CA THR A 119 -2.76 -27.10 8.12
C THR A 119 -3.64 -27.32 9.34
N ARG A 120 -4.42 -26.31 9.73
CA ARG A 120 -5.31 -26.32 10.90
C ARG A 120 -6.77 -26.60 10.56
N LYS A 121 -7.08 -26.76 9.27
CA LYS A 121 -8.43 -27.01 8.79
C LYS A 121 -8.95 -28.35 9.31
N VAL A 122 -10.04 -28.30 10.07
CA VAL A 122 -10.76 -29.49 10.52
C VAL A 122 -11.64 -29.98 9.38
N VAL A 123 -11.54 -31.27 9.05
CA VAL A 123 -12.41 -31.91 8.06
C VAL A 123 -13.73 -32.24 8.76
N LEU A 124 -14.75 -31.41 8.53
CA LEU A 124 -16.12 -31.64 8.97
C LEU A 124 -16.84 -32.56 7.97
N THR A 125 -17.92 -33.22 8.39
CA THR A 125 -18.75 -33.97 7.44
C THR A 125 -19.43 -33.00 6.47
N PRO A 126 -19.88 -33.48 5.28
CA PRO A 126 -20.63 -32.64 4.36
C PRO A 126 -21.90 -32.04 4.99
N GLU A 127 -22.61 -32.78 5.86
CA GLU A 127 -23.80 -32.23 6.54
C GLU A 127 -23.43 -31.08 7.49
N GLU A 128 -22.37 -31.25 8.29
CA GLU A 128 -21.87 -30.22 9.20
C GLU A 128 -21.38 -28.99 8.41
N THR A 129 -20.65 -29.21 7.31
CA THR A 129 -20.14 -28.12 6.46
C THR A 129 -21.28 -27.30 5.86
N VAL A 130 -22.36 -27.95 5.41
CA VAL A 130 -23.55 -27.27 4.88
C VAL A 130 -24.33 -26.56 5.98
N GLN A 131 -24.42 -27.15 7.17
CA GLN A 131 -25.14 -26.58 8.31
C GLN A 131 -24.43 -25.33 8.86
N PHE A 132 -23.10 -25.33 8.90
CA PHE A 132 -22.31 -24.22 9.43
C PHE A 132 -21.89 -23.20 8.36
N GLY A 133 -21.82 -23.59 7.08
CA GLY A 133 -21.37 -22.72 5.98
C GLY A 133 -19.92 -22.23 6.14
N ALA A 134 -19.15 -22.86 7.02
CA ALA A 134 -17.82 -22.44 7.44
C ALA A 134 -16.92 -23.64 7.73
N TYR A 135 -15.62 -23.42 7.59
CA TYR A 135 -14.61 -24.37 8.04
C TYR A 135 -14.17 -23.99 9.47
N ALA A 136 -14.01 -25.01 10.31
CA ALA A 136 -13.40 -24.86 11.62
C ALA A 136 -11.87 -25.02 11.51
N TYR A 137 -11.13 -24.18 12.21
CA TYR A 137 -9.67 -24.20 12.22
C TYR A 137 -9.15 -24.30 13.66
N LYS A 138 -8.50 -25.42 13.96
CA LYS A 138 -8.00 -25.70 15.31
C LYS A 138 -6.77 -24.84 15.63
N GLY A 139 -6.80 -24.08 16.72
CA GLY A 139 -5.74 -23.11 17.05
C GLY A 139 -5.59 -21.99 16.01
N GLY A 140 -6.60 -21.78 15.15
CA GLY A 140 -6.56 -20.79 14.08
C GLY A 140 -6.66 -19.34 14.57
N ARG A 141 -7.18 -19.12 15.78
CA ARG A 141 -7.28 -17.78 16.38
C ARG A 141 -5.90 -17.17 16.60
N VAL A 142 -5.00 -17.92 17.21
CA VAL A 142 -3.62 -17.46 17.47
C VAL A 142 -2.93 -17.09 16.16
N VAL A 143 -3.18 -17.84 15.09
CA VAL A 143 -2.64 -17.53 13.75
C VAL A 143 -3.22 -16.22 13.20
N LEU A 144 -4.52 -15.98 13.35
CA LEU A 144 -5.16 -14.73 12.93
C LEU A 144 -4.70 -13.52 13.76
N GLU A 145 -4.53 -13.68 15.07
CA GLU A 145 -4.03 -12.64 15.98
C GLU A 145 -2.57 -12.27 15.64
N GLN A 146 -1.69 -13.26 15.51
CA GLN A 146 -0.30 -13.06 15.09
C GLN A 146 -0.22 -12.35 13.73
N PHE A 147 -1.03 -12.79 12.77
CA PHE A 147 -1.08 -12.17 11.46
C PHE A 147 -1.57 -10.73 11.50
N SER A 148 -2.58 -10.43 12.34
CA SER A 148 -3.05 -9.05 12.57
C SER A 148 -1.95 -8.16 13.17
N ASP A 149 -1.18 -8.69 14.12
CA ASP A 149 -0.05 -7.98 14.73
C ASP A 149 1.04 -7.67 13.70
N GLU A 150 1.43 -8.66 12.89
CA GLU A 150 2.39 -8.50 11.78
C GLU A 150 1.92 -7.45 10.76
N LEU A 151 0.64 -7.49 10.37
CA LEU A 151 0.05 -6.49 9.48
C LEU A 151 0.09 -5.08 10.10
N THR A 152 -0.17 -4.97 11.40
CA THR A 152 -0.15 -3.69 12.12
C THR A 152 1.26 -3.10 12.18
N GLU A 153 2.26 -3.94 12.44
CA GLU A 153 3.68 -3.54 12.41
C GLU A 153 4.07 -3.04 11.01
N LEU A 154 3.74 -3.80 9.97
CA LEU A 154 3.98 -3.39 8.58
C LEU A 154 3.30 -2.07 8.23
N ILE A 155 2.04 -1.87 8.62
CA ILE A 155 1.33 -0.61 8.41
C ILE A 155 2.11 0.56 9.05
N TYR A 156 2.61 0.37 10.27
CA TYR A 156 3.38 1.38 10.98
C TYR A 156 4.70 1.68 10.28
N GLU A 157 5.47 0.66 9.90
CA GLU A 157 6.72 0.82 9.14
C GLU A 157 6.50 1.58 7.83
N ARG A 158 5.46 1.22 7.06
CA ARG A 158 5.15 1.88 5.79
C ARG A 158 4.72 3.34 5.98
N LYS A 159 4.00 3.65 7.06
CA LYS A 159 3.68 5.05 7.44
C LYS A 159 4.95 5.85 7.76
N ILE A 160 5.92 5.26 8.45
CA ILE A 160 7.22 5.91 8.71
C ILE A 160 7.96 6.18 7.40
N GLN A 161 8.07 5.17 6.52
CA GLN A 161 8.72 5.32 5.22
C GLN A 161 8.06 6.44 4.38
N MET A 162 6.72 6.50 4.39
CA MET A 162 5.96 7.54 3.69
C MET A 162 6.25 8.93 4.26
N LYS A 163 6.33 9.07 5.59
CA LYS A 163 6.68 10.33 6.25
C LYS A 163 8.09 10.80 5.82
N GLN A 164 9.08 9.89 5.86
CA GLN A 164 10.44 10.18 5.40
C GLN A 164 10.52 10.60 3.93
N LEU A 165 9.68 10.03 3.07
CA LEU A 165 9.60 10.42 1.65
C LEU A 165 8.95 11.80 1.49
N THR A 166 7.92 12.10 2.27
CA THR A 166 7.24 13.40 2.27
C THR A 166 8.18 14.51 2.71
N ASP A 167 8.93 14.30 3.79
CA ASP A 167 9.82 15.29 4.43
C ASP A 167 11.03 15.69 3.56
N LYS A 168 11.36 14.94 2.51
CA LYS A 168 12.44 15.29 1.57
C LYS A 168 12.05 16.49 0.69
N PRO A 169 12.74 17.65 0.78
CA PRO A 169 12.39 18.82 -0.01
C PRO A 169 12.70 18.62 -1.50
N LEU A 170 11.85 19.17 -2.37
CA LEU A 170 12.10 19.25 -3.81
C LEU A 170 12.90 20.52 -4.10
N ALA A 171 14.17 20.38 -4.48
CA ALA A 171 15.02 21.51 -4.87
C ALA A 171 15.06 21.66 -6.40
N TYR A 172 14.98 22.90 -6.88
CA TYR A 172 15.20 23.26 -8.29
C TYR A 172 16.61 22.88 -8.78
N PHE A 173 17.57 22.87 -7.86
CA PHE A 173 18.97 22.54 -8.11
C PHE A 173 19.37 21.35 -7.22
N SER A 174 19.04 20.14 -7.65
CA SER A 174 19.37 18.90 -6.90
C SER A 174 20.41 18.02 -7.58
N LYS A 175 20.75 18.30 -8.84
CA LYS A 175 21.89 17.72 -9.56
C LYS A 175 22.81 18.85 -10.00
N THR A 176 24.09 18.78 -9.61
CA THR A 176 25.16 19.50 -10.33
C THR A 176 25.12 19.09 -11.79
N LEU A 177 25.19 20.09 -12.68
CA LEU A 177 25.19 19.91 -14.13
C LEU A 177 26.32 18.97 -14.58
#